data_AF-A0A382E411-F1
#
_entry.id   AF-A0A382E411-F1
#
_cell.length_a   1.000
_cell.length_b   1.000
_cell.length_c   1.000
_cell.angle_alpha   90.00
_cell.angle_beta   90.00
_cell.angle_gamma   90.00
#
_symmetry.space_group_name_H-M   'P 1'
#
loop_
_entity.id
_entity.type
_entity.pdbx_description
1 polymer ?
#
loop_
_entity_poly.entity_id
_entity_poly.type
_entity_poly.pdbx_seq_one_letter_code
_entity_poly.pdbx_strand_id
1 'polypeptide(L)'
;MAQAEAGTVSEDQAPVDLEEKIARDVMVIFQKQMDSEAAAEEASAYIWQNAGTPDNIDAFVDATELWLESHGAADKFAALSWNGLANRRDSNENYDTLLRMMVDSILNGYYTLQKPDIEYKGRKYSTFTSILGNTFIRMLELSSSNIENASDIYSILVRHEMELEAKSKAEEEETGHSSFPAEMHKLFDELIEYLTNRAEFKATPLSDDEDNPNVHIEELAERLRASRRYVMQEIINERAVEKRKQLEMELENQLASAEEIVMAAPHFTEGMSFFVKEKRYNIKYLAVEKIRVTLQLLGSITGAVYFLLGFMGVWGIGWIDGLVVCAVMLIFVRIAGSRKQLKFFYPTDISKELEECSTAFISVMRNMSQEQLEHFLVRQIKLEENQKYLSMIPEFVKYLYAVMPDRKSMMISVDELTEVVENSEIEVAKQLRGQ
;
A
#
# COMPACT_ATOMS: atom_id res chain seq x y z
N MET A 1 -27.32 -82.10 -7.22
CA MET A 1 -27.45 -81.86 -5.76
C MET A 1 -26.41 -82.70 -5.04
N ALA A 2 -25.39 -82.09 -4.46
CA ALA A 2 -24.75 -82.44 -3.18
C ALA A 2 -23.63 -81.41 -2.92
N GLN A 3 -23.53 -80.99 -1.66
CA GLN A 3 -22.91 -79.77 -1.16
C GLN A 3 -21.38 -79.75 -1.11
N ALA A 4 -20.89 -78.51 -1.01
CA ALA A 4 -19.54 -78.09 -0.68
C ALA A 4 -19.03 -78.59 0.68
N GLU A 5 -17.72 -78.84 0.74
CA GLU A 5 -16.93 -78.82 1.98
C GLU A 5 -16.07 -77.55 2.02
N ALA A 6 -15.99 -77.01 3.23
CA ALA A 6 -15.45 -75.71 3.58
C ALA A 6 -13.92 -75.67 3.47
N GLY A 7 -13.42 -74.62 2.80
CA GLY A 7 -12.06 -74.12 2.93
C GLY A 7 -12.02 -72.99 3.96
N THR A 8 -11.17 -73.18 4.96
CA THR A 8 -10.81 -72.28 6.07
C THR A 8 -10.65 -70.81 5.67
N VAL A 9 -11.40 -69.94 6.34
CA VAL A 9 -11.22 -68.48 6.34
C VAL A 9 -9.98 -68.17 7.17
N SER A 10 -8.93 -67.62 6.53
CA SER A 10 -7.82 -66.97 7.22
C SER A 10 -8.33 -65.69 7.86
N GLU A 11 -7.97 -65.46 9.13
CA GLU A 11 -8.33 -64.29 9.93
C GLU A 11 -8.14 -62.98 9.15
N ASP A 12 -9.25 -62.24 8.99
CA ASP A 12 -9.28 -60.85 8.53
C ASP A 12 -8.45 -59.99 9.50
N GLN A 13 -7.24 -59.59 9.09
CA GLN A 13 -6.59 -58.42 9.66
C GLN A 13 -7.31 -57.19 9.10
N ALA A 14 -7.89 -56.38 9.99
CA ALA A 14 -8.42 -55.07 9.65
C ALA A 14 -7.38 -54.25 8.87
N PRO A 15 -7.78 -53.36 7.94
CA PRO A 15 -6.83 -52.49 7.25
C PRO A 15 -6.05 -51.69 8.30
N VAL A 16 -4.72 -51.78 8.26
CA VAL A 16 -3.83 -51.05 9.19
C VAL A 16 -3.99 -49.56 8.90
N ASP A 17 -4.40 -48.79 9.91
CA ASP A 17 -4.50 -47.34 9.81
C ASP A 17 -3.13 -46.73 9.47
N LEU A 18 -3.12 -45.68 8.64
CA LEU A 18 -1.90 -45.16 8.00
C LEU A 18 -0.88 -44.69 9.04
N GLU A 19 -1.35 -44.08 10.13
CA GLU A 19 -0.58 -43.62 11.28
C GLU A 19 0.12 -44.78 12.00
N GLU A 20 -0.53 -45.92 12.22
CA GLU A 20 0.09 -47.09 12.84
C GLU A 20 1.17 -47.70 11.95
N LYS A 21 0.93 -47.69 10.63
CA LYS A 21 1.89 -48.14 9.63
C LYS A 21 3.11 -47.22 9.62
N ILE A 22 2.91 -45.90 9.57
CA ILE A 22 4.00 -44.91 9.64
C ILE A 22 4.78 -45.09 10.95
N ALA A 23 4.08 -45.17 12.08
CA ALA A 23 4.66 -45.35 13.40
C ALA A 23 5.60 -46.57 13.44
N ARG A 24 5.13 -47.70 12.93
CA ARG A 24 5.88 -48.97 12.90
C ARG A 24 7.05 -48.94 11.92
N ASP A 25 6.84 -48.49 10.70
CA ASP A 25 7.83 -48.60 9.64
C ASP A 25 9.02 -47.65 9.88
N VAL A 26 8.77 -46.44 10.36
CA VAL A 26 9.83 -45.50 10.76
C VAL A 26 10.65 -46.03 11.93
N MET A 27 10.00 -46.65 12.94
CA MET A 27 10.72 -47.34 14.02
C MET A 27 11.65 -48.43 13.48
N VAL A 28 11.17 -49.22 12.53
CA VAL A 28 11.94 -50.29 11.90
C VAL A 28 13.14 -49.73 11.12
N ILE A 29 12.99 -48.61 10.42
CA ILE A 29 14.09 -47.92 9.72
C ILE A 29 15.18 -47.54 10.72
N PHE A 30 14.83 -46.82 11.79
CA PHE A 30 15.79 -46.39 12.81
C PHE A 30 16.42 -47.54 13.60
N GLN A 31 15.75 -48.68 13.73
CA GLN A 31 16.31 -49.86 14.42
C GLN A 31 17.24 -50.70 13.53
N LYS A 32 17.01 -50.73 12.21
CA LYS A 32 17.81 -51.51 11.26
C LYS A 32 19.13 -50.84 10.91
N GLN A 33 19.11 -49.52 10.80
CA GLN A 33 20.26 -48.71 10.41
C GLN A 33 21.19 -48.48 11.61
N MET A 34 22.48 -48.82 11.45
CA MET A 34 23.50 -48.53 12.48
C MET A 34 23.98 -47.07 12.45
N ASP A 35 23.87 -46.42 11.28
CA ASP A 35 24.20 -45.01 11.09
C ASP A 35 22.94 -44.17 11.30
N SER A 36 22.99 -43.27 12.28
CA SER A 36 21.89 -42.38 12.62
C SER A 36 21.55 -41.39 11.50
N GLU A 37 22.54 -40.98 10.71
CA GLU A 37 22.31 -40.02 9.64
C GLU A 37 21.58 -40.70 8.48
N ALA A 38 22.10 -41.84 8.01
CA ALA A 38 21.44 -42.62 6.96
C ALA A 38 20.04 -43.12 7.37
N ALA A 39 19.84 -43.48 8.65
CA ALA A 39 18.52 -43.80 9.19
C ALA A 39 17.54 -42.62 9.08
N ALA A 40 17.99 -41.43 9.46
CA ALA A 40 17.17 -40.23 9.42
C ALA A 40 16.84 -39.82 7.96
N GLU A 41 17.73 -40.06 7.00
CA GLU A 41 17.48 -39.78 5.58
C GLU A 41 16.40 -40.72 5.02
N GLU A 42 16.55 -42.02 5.27
CA GLU A 42 15.57 -43.03 4.83
C GLU A 42 14.20 -42.79 5.49
N ALA A 43 14.17 -42.48 6.78
CA ALA A 43 12.95 -42.15 7.50
C ALA A 43 12.27 -40.89 6.94
N SER A 44 13.01 -39.80 6.71
CA SER A 44 12.46 -38.57 6.13
C SER A 44 11.92 -38.79 4.71
N ALA A 45 12.61 -39.57 3.88
CA ALA A 45 12.12 -39.94 2.55
C ALA A 45 10.85 -40.80 2.61
N TYR A 46 10.78 -41.74 3.55
CA TYR A 46 9.60 -42.57 3.78
C TYR A 46 8.39 -41.73 4.24
N ILE A 47 8.60 -40.83 5.20
CA ILE A 47 7.55 -39.94 5.71
C ILE A 47 7.02 -39.06 4.58
N TRP A 48 7.91 -38.46 3.78
CA TRP A 48 7.50 -37.67 2.61
C TRP A 48 6.64 -38.47 1.62
N GLN A 49 7.05 -39.70 1.29
CA GLN A 49 6.29 -40.53 0.34
C GLN A 49 4.90 -40.93 0.83
N ASN A 50 4.69 -41.09 2.15
CA ASN A 50 3.43 -41.60 2.69
C ASN A 50 2.52 -40.50 3.28
N ALA A 51 3.10 -39.43 3.82
CA ALA A 51 2.40 -38.34 4.49
C ALA A 51 2.63 -36.96 3.85
N GLY A 52 3.47 -36.83 2.82
CA GLY A 52 3.80 -35.55 2.17
C GLY A 52 2.70 -34.95 1.29
N THR A 53 1.44 -35.19 1.62
CA THR A 53 0.27 -34.62 0.95
C THR A 53 -0.69 -34.05 1.98
N PRO A 54 -1.43 -32.96 1.67
CA PRO A 54 -2.39 -32.36 2.60
C PRO A 54 -3.42 -33.35 3.18
N ASP A 55 -3.82 -34.36 2.42
CA ASP A 55 -4.83 -35.35 2.86
C ASP A 55 -4.28 -36.39 3.86
N ASN A 56 -2.95 -36.58 3.92
CA ASN A 56 -2.32 -37.65 4.70
C ASN A 56 -1.35 -37.13 5.78
N ILE A 57 -1.14 -35.81 5.85
CA ILE A 57 -0.18 -35.21 6.79
C ILE A 57 -0.58 -35.45 8.25
N ASP A 58 -1.89 -35.48 8.52
CA ASP A 58 -2.46 -35.76 9.85
C ASP A 58 -1.99 -37.13 10.37
N ALA A 59 -1.86 -38.13 9.47
CA ALA A 59 -1.40 -39.46 9.85
C ALA A 59 0.04 -39.45 10.42
N PHE A 60 0.89 -38.51 10.03
CA PHE A 60 2.21 -38.36 10.64
C PHE A 60 2.16 -37.67 12.01
N VAL A 61 1.25 -36.70 12.19
CA VAL A 61 1.01 -36.06 13.49
C VAL A 61 0.46 -37.08 14.48
N ASP A 62 -0.48 -37.92 14.05
CA ASP A 62 -1.04 -39.01 14.84
C ASP A 62 0.01 -40.10 15.12
N ALA A 63 0.87 -40.45 14.16
CA ALA A 63 2.00 -41.34 14.40
C ALA A 63 2.97 -40.77 15.45
N THR A 64 3.17 -39.44 15.45
CA THR A 64 3.99 -38.74 16.45
C THR A 64 3.38 -38.90 17.84
N GLU A 65 2.06 -38.71 17.96
CA GLU A 65 1.32 -38.93 19.21
C GLU A 65 1.46 -40.38 19.70
N LEU A 66 1.26 -41.38 18.84
CA LEU A 66 1.40 -42.80 19.18
C LEU A 66 2.79 -43.14 19.76
N TRP A 67 3.86 -42.55 19.22
CA TRP A 67 5.20 -42.73 19.78
C TRP A 67 5.32 -42.12 21.17
N LEU A 68 4.76 -40.92 21.39
CA LEU A 68 4.81 -40.23 22.68
C LEU A 68 3.95 -40.95 23.75
N GLU A 69 2.79 -41.48 23.37
CA GLU A 69 1.89 -42.23 24.26
C GLU A 69 2.41 -43.62 24.64
N SER A 70 3.38 -44.17 23.90
CA SER A 70 3.93 -45.50 24.19
C SER A 70 4.73 -45.57 25.52
N HIS A 71 4.99 -44.44 26.18
CA HIS A 71 5.65 -44.30 27.50
C HIS A 71 6.84 -45.27 27.71
N GLY A 72 7.73 -45.35 26.71
CA GLY A 72 8.87 -46.27 26.70
C GLY A 72 9.91 -45.87 25.66
N ALA A 73 10.70 -46.83 25.16
CA ALA A 73 11.81 -46.56 24.23
C ALA A 73 11.41 -46.05 22.83
N ALA A 74 10.11 -45.84 22.57
CA ALA A 74 9.59 -45.43 21.26
C ALA A 74 9.41 -43.91 21.12
N ASP A 75 9.30 -43.16 22.22
CA ASP A 75 9.16 -41.70 22.20
C ASP A 75 10.31 -40.98 21.49
N LYS A 76 11.53 -41.52 21.56
CA LYS A 76 12.70 -41.02 20.83
C LYS A 76 12.49 -40.98 19.31
N PHE A 77 11.61 -41.82 18.75
CA PHE A 77 11.37 -41.84 17.30
C PHE A 77 10.58 -40.62 16.83
N ALA A 78 9.75 -40.02 17.69
CA ALA A 78 9.19 -38.69 17.41
C ALA A 78 10.32 -37.68 17.24
N ALA A 79 11.20 -37.56 18.24
CA ALA A 79 12.31 -36.62 18.20
C ALA A 79 13.30 -36.88 17.05
N LEU A 80 13.64 -38.14 16.75
CA LEU A 80 14.52 -38.50 15.64
C LEU A 80 13.91 -38.15 14.28
N SER A 81 12.60 -38.38 14.10
CA SER A 81 11.92 -38.08 12.84
C SER A 81 11.85 -36.58 12.57
N TRP A 82 11.44 -35.80 13.58
CA TRP A 82 11.36 -34.34 13.46
C TRP A 82 12.75 -33.69 13.29
N ASN A 83 13.78 -34.17 14.01
CA ASN A 83 15.17 -33.74 13.78
C ASN A 83 15.66 -34.11 12.38
N GLY A 84 15.33 -35.31 11.89
CA GLY A 84 15.73 -35.78 10.57
C GLY A 84 15.23 -34.88 9.44
N LEU A 85 14.00 -34.38 9.58
CA LEU A 85 13.39 -33.39 8.69
C LEU A 85 14.05 -32.01 8.84
N ALA A 86 14.17 -31.51 10.08
CA ALA A 86 14.73 -30.19 10.35
C ALA A 86 16.17 -30.04 9.85
N ASN A 87 17.03 -31.03 10.13
CA ASN A 87 18.44 -31.04 9.70
C ASN A 87 18.62 -31.02 8.18
N ARG A 88 17.59 -31.44 7.42
CA ARG A 88 17.65 -31.57 5.96
C ARG A 88 16.78 -30.56 5.22
N ARG A 89 16.14 -29.63 5.93
CA ARG A 89 15.27 -28.62 5.30
C ARG A 89 16.04 -27.75 4.30
N ASP A 90 17.27 -27.35 4.64
CA ASP A 90 18.08 -26.43 3.83
C ASP A 90 18.65 -27.12 2.59
N SER A 91 18.76 -28.46 2.61
CA SER A 91 19.26 -29.27 1.50
C SER A 91 18.15 -29.86 0.63
N ASN A 92 16.89 -29.89 1.09
CA ASN A 92 15.76 -30.43 0.37
C ASN A 92 14.45 -29.68 0.69
N GLU A 93 13.98 -28.91 -0.29
CA GLU A 93 12.75 -28.09 -0.21
C GLU A 93 11.49 -28.92 0.11
N ASN A 94 11.46 -30.20 -0.26
CA ASN A 94 10.34 -31.08 0.09
C ASN A 94 10.20 -31.26 1.60
N TYR A 95 11.31 -31.28 2.35
CA TYR A 95 11.27 -31.43 3.81
C TYR A 95 10.89 -30.14 4.52
N ASP A 96 11.30 -28.98 4.00
CA ASP A 96 10.78 -27.69 4.48
C ASP A 96 9.26 -27.60 4.25
N THR A 97 8.79 -27.97 3.05
CA THR A 97 7.37 -28.05 2.70
C THR A 97 6.62 -28.99 3.64
N LEU A 98 7.20 -30.17 3.93
CA LEU A 98 6.61 -31.15 4.85
C LEU A 98 6.46 -30.60 6.27
N LEU A 99 7.51 -29.96 6.81
CA LEU A 99 7.46 -29.35 8.15
C LEU A 99 6.38 -28.26 8.24
N ARG A 100 6.24 -27.44 7.19
CA ARG A 100 5.18 -26.42 7.10
C ARG A 100 3.79 -27.05 7.08
N MET A 101 3.57 -28.08 6.26
CA MET A 101 2.30 -28.80 6.22
C MET A 101 1.96 -29.46 7.56
N MET A 102 2.96 -30.00 8.27
CA MET A 102 2.77 -30.57 9.61
C MET A 102 2.33 -29.49 10.61
N VAL A 103 2.99 -28.33 10.59
CA VAL A 103 2.62 -27.19 11.44
C VAL A 103 1.21 -26.69 11.11
N ASP A 104 0.85 -26.60 9.83
CA ASP A 104 -0.49 -26.20 9.39
C ASP A 104 -1.57 -27.20 9.84
N SER A 105 -1.29 -28.50 9.73
CA SER A 105 -2.16 -29.57 10.24
C SER A 105 -2.39 -29.44 11.75
N ILE A 106 -1.32 -29.23 12.52
CA ILE A 106 -1.38 -29.02 13.96
C ILE A 106 -2.19 -27.76 14.31
N LEU A 107 -1.97 -26.65 13.62
CA LEU A 107 -2.72 -25.40 13.82
C LEU A 107 -4.20 -25.58 13.49
N ASN A 108 -4.51 -26.23 12.37
CA ASN A 108 -5.88 -26.55 11.98
C ASN A 108 -6.55 -27.41 13.06
N GLY A 109 -5.94 -28.53 13.45
CA GLY A 109 -6.46 -29.41 14.49
C GLY A 109 -6.65 -28.71 15.84
N TYR A 110 -5.75 -27.79 16.21
CA TYR A 110 -5.85 -26.95 17.40
C TYR A 110 -7.09 -26.05 17.36
N TYR A 111 -7.26 -25.25 16.31
CA TYR A 111 -8.37 -24.30 16.21
C TYR A 111 -9.72 -24.94 15.89
N THR A 112 -9.73 -26.12 15.27
CA THR A 112 -10.96 -26.90 15.06
C THR A 112 -11.31 -27.79 16.26
N LEU A 113 -10.50 -27.77 17.33
CA LEU A 113 -10.70 -28.59 18.54
C LEU A 113 -10.84 -30.08 18.22
N GLN A 114 -10.00 -30.58 17.29
CA GLN A 114 -10.10 -31.95 16.76
C GLN A 114 -9.84 -33.01 17.84
N LYS A 115 -8.97 -32.70 18.81
CA LYS A 115 -8.58 -33.58 19.91
C LYS A 115 -8.97 -32.95 21.26
N PRO A 116 -9.34 -33.76 22.27
CA PRO A 116 -9.67 -33.25 23.60
C PRO A 116 -8.44 -32.62 24.28
N ASP A 117 -8.66 -31.71 25.23
CA ASP A 117 -7.58 -31.17 26.06
C ASP A 117 -7.04 -32.23 27.03
N ILE A 118 -5.74 -32.14 27.34
CA ILE A 118 -5.08 -32.89 28.39
C ILE A 118 -4.97 -32.06 29.67
N GLU A 119 -5.00 -32.73 30.83
CA GLU A 119 -4.79 -32.07 32.11
C GLU A 119 -3.36 -32.30 32.61
N TYR A 120 -2.64 -31.21 32.89
CA TYR A 120 -1.30 -31.25 33.47
C TYR A 120 -1.19 -30.24 34.62
N LYS A 121 -0.85 -30.73 35.82
CA LYS A 121 -0.76 -29.93 37.06
C LYS A 121 -2.00 -29.03 37.31
N GLY A 122 -3.20 -29.52 36.99
CA GLY A 122 -4.46 -28.78 37.19
C GLY A 122 -4.73 -27.67 36.16
N ARG A 123 -3.96 -27.60 35.06
CA ARG A 123 -4.24 -26.76 33.89
C ARG A 123 -4.57 -27.64 32.70
N LYS A 124 -5.42 -27.12 31.81
CA LYS A 124 -5.76 -27.78 30.55
C LYS A 124 -4.85 -27.26 29.44
N TYR A 125 -4.35 -28.16 28.61
CA TYR A 125 -3.60 -27.86 27.41
C TYR A 125 -4.18 -28.65 26.26
N SER A 126 -4.11 -28.11 25.04
CA SER A 126 -4.44 -28.89 23.86
C SER A 126 -3.51 -30.11 23.75
N THR A 127 -4.06 -31.21 23.24
CA THR A 127 -3.26 -32.39 22.89
C THR A 127 -2.14 -32.01 21.91
N PHE A 128 -2.39 -31.10 20.97
CA PHE A 128 -1.39 -30.60 20.02
C PHE A 128 -0.23 -29.86 20.71
N THR A 129 -0.51 -29.08 21.75
CA THR A 129 0.51 -28.46 22.62
C THR A 129 1.42 -29.52 23.24
N SER A 130 0.82 -30.62 23.70
CA SER A 130 1.56 -31.72 24.33
C SER A 130 2.40 -32.52 23.33
N ILE A 131 1.90 -32.73 22.11
CA ILE A 131 2.63 -33.41 21.03
C ILE A 131 3.90 -32.63 20.69
N LEU A 132 3.76 -31.33 20.42
CA LEU A 132 4.92 -30.46 20.15
C LEU A 132 5.86 -30.36 21.35
N GLY A 133 5.31 -30.10 22.54
CA GLY A 133 6.09 -29.90 23.75
C GLY A 133 6.92 -31.11 24.12
N ASN A 134 6.32 -32.30 24.12
CA ASN A 134 7.04 -33.54 24.44
C ASN A 134 8.01 -33.93 23.34
N THR A 135 7.70 -33.68 22.07
CA THR A 135 8.64 -33.88 20.96
C THR A 135 9.88 -33.01 21.14
N PHE A 136 9.71 -31.71 21.41
CA PHE A 136 10.83 -30.79 21.60
C PHE A 136 11.66 -31.15 22.84
N ILE A 137 11.03 -31.53 23.95
CA ILE A 137 11.75 -32.03 25.13
C ILE A 137 12.61 -33.24 24.75
N ARG A 138 12.03 -34.25 24.08
CA ARG A 138 12.76 -35.45 23.64
C ARG A 138 13.89 -35.11 22.65
N MET A 139 13.72 -34.11 21.78
CA MET A 139 14.79 -33.65 20.87
C MET A 139 16.03 -33.18 21.63
N LEU A 140 15.85 -32.40 22.71
CA LEU A 140 16.96 -31.90 23.53
C LEU A 140 17.60 -32.98 24.39
N GLU A 141 16.80 -33.91 24.92
CA GLU A 141 17.32 -35.03 25.70
C GLU A 141 18.18 -35.98 24.84
N LEU A 142 17.89 -36.10 23.54
CA LEU A 142 18.75 -36.82 22.60
C LEU A 142 20.08 -36.10 22.35
N SER A 143 20.04 -34.78 22.16
CA SER A 143 21.22 -33.93 22.03
C SER A 143 20.84 -32.46 22.24
N SER A 144 21.62 -31.74 23.06
CA SER A 144 21.44 -30.30 23.27
C SER A 144 21.60 -29.48 21.98
N SER A 145 22.31 -30.00 20.97
CA SER A 145 22.43 -29.36 19.66
C SER A 145 21.10 -29.23 18.90
N ASN A 146 20.10 -30.06 19.24
CA ASN A 146 18.79 -30.06 18.59
C ASN A 146 17.88 -28.90 19.04
N ILE A 147 18.34 -28.06 19.98
CA ILE A 147 17.61 -26.87 20.41
C ILE A 147 17.36 -25.90 19.26
N GLU A 148 18.29 -25.81 18.30
CA GLU A 148 18.13 -24.99 17.11
C GLU A 148 17.01 -25.53 16.22
N ASN A 149 16.95 -26.85 16.00
CA ASN A 149 15.86 -27.49 15.24
C ASN A 149 14.49 -27.25 15.87
N ALA A 150 14.38 -27.37 17.20
CA ALA A 150 13.13 -27.09 17.91
C ALA A 150 12.75 -25.59 17.78
N SER A 151 13.71 -24.68 17.93
CA SER A 151 13.53 -23.24 17.74
C SER A 151 13.09 -22.90 16.32
N ASP A 152 13.62 -23.62 15.33
CA ASP A 152 13.31 -23.46 13.92
C ASP A 152 11.88 -23.88 13.59
N ILE A 153 11.48 -25.08 14.01
CA ILE A 153 10.09 -25.57 13.85
C ILE A 153 9.12 -24.63 14.57
N TYR A 154 9.46 -24.19 15.79
CA TYR A 154 8.67 -23.23 16.53
C TYR A 154 8.56 -21.87 15.80
N SER A 155 9.58 -21.45 15.07
CA SER A 155 9.53 -20.23 14.27
C SER A 155 8.57 -20.36 13.10
N ILE A 156 8.48 -21.55 12.48
CA ILE A 156 7.45 -21.85 11.47
C ILE A 156 6.06 -21.74 12.08
N LEU A 157 5.84 -22.33 13.26
CA LEU A 157 4.58 -22.23 14.02
C LEU A 157 4.17 -20.77 14.26
N VAL A 158 5.08 -19.94 14.80
CA VAL A 158 4.78 -18.52 15.06
C VAL A 158 4.40 -17.79 13.77
N ARG A 159 5.10 -18.01 12.65
CA ARG A 159 4.79 -17.36 11.37
C ARG A 159 3.42 -17.76 10.85
N HIS A 160 3.17 -19.06 10.75
CA HIS A 160 1.93 -19.59 10.19
C HIS A 160 0.71 -19.18 11.04
N GLU A 161 0.82 -19.23 12.36
CA GLU A 161 -0.26 -18.80 13.26
C GLU A 161 -0.54 -17.29 13.14
N MET A 162 0.51 -16.46 13.00
CA MET A 162 0.38 -15.02 12.78
C MET A 162 -0.18 -14.65 11.39
N GLU A 163 0.04 -15.49 10.39
CA GLU A 163 -0.56 -15.38 9.06
C GLU A 163 -2.05 -15.75 9.10
N LEU A 164 -2.42 -16.83 9.79
CA LEU A 164 -3.82 -17.21 10.01
C LEU A 164 -4.60 -16.09 10.72
N GLU A 165 -4.05 -15.51 11.78
CA GLU A 165 -4.66 -14.37 12.47
C GLU A 165 -4.85 -13.16 11.53
N ALA A 166 -3.87 -12.87 10.67
CA ALA A 166 -3.96 -11.76 9.73
C ALA A 166 -5.01 -11.99 8.63
N LYS A 167 -5.07 -13.21 8.08
CA LYS A 167 -6.12 -13.59 7.11
C LYS A 167 -7.50 -13.46 7.71
N SER A 168 -7.69 -13.94 8.94
CA SER A 168 -8.98 -13.83 9.63
C SER A 168 -9.37 -12.39 9.93
N LYS A 169 -8.43 -11.52 10.28
CA LYS A 169 -8.69 -10.08 10.46
C LYS A 169 -9.14 -9.42 9.15
N ALA A 170 -8.51 -9.79 8.02
CA ALA A 170 -8.92 -9.31 6.71
C ALA A 170 -10.33 -9.82 6.33
N GLU A 171 -10.62 -11.10 6.59
CA GLU A 171 -11.96 -11.67 6.38
C GLU A 171 -13.03 -11.01 7.26
N GLU A 172 -12.70 -10.66 8.50
CA GLU A 172 -13.60 -9.94 9.40
C GLU A 172 -13.88 -8.51 8.90
N GLU A 173 -12.88 -7.81 8.37
CA GLU A 173 -13.05 -6.49 7.76
C GLU A 173 -13.97 -6.54 6.52
N GLU A 174 -13.93 -7.63 5.74
CA GLU A 174 -14.75 -7.81 4.54
C GLU A 174 -16.17 -8.34 4.84
N THR A 175 -16.30 -9.30 5.74
CA THR A 175 -17.54 -10.06 5.95
C THR A 175 -18.24 -9.77 7.28
N GLY A 176 -17.55 -9.11 8.22
CA GLY A 176 -18.01 -8.92 9.60
C GLY A 176 -17.92 -10.19 10.46
N HIS A 177 -17.34 -11.28 9.94
CA HIS A 177 -17.17 -12.54 10.65
C HIS A 177 -15.71 -13.01 10.60
N SER A 178 -15.17 -13.38 11.76
CA SER A 178 -13.84 -13.97 11.91
C SER A 178 -13.93 -15.49 11.85
N SER A 179 -13.09 -16.11 11.02
CA SER A 179 -12.89 -17.57 10.97
C SER A 179 -11.95 -18.08 12.08
N PHE A 180 -11.19 -17.17 12.70
CA PHE A 180 -10.28 -17.44 13.79
C PHE A 180 -10.98 -17.25 15.16
N PRO A 181 -10.86 -18.21 16.10
CA PRO A 181 -11.43 -18.08 17.43
C PRO A 181 -10.65 -17.06 18.29
N ALA A 182 -11.11 -15.80 18.34
CA ALA A 182 -10.43 -14.74 19.09
C ALA A 182 -10.29 -15.00 20.61
N GLU A 183 -11.11 -15.90 21.17
CA GLU A 183 -11.09 -16.27 22.59
C GLU A 183 -10.08 -17.39 22.91
N MET A 184 -9.56 -18.10 21.90
CA MET A 184 -8.58 -19.15 22.11
C MET A 184 -7.18 -18.56 22.35
N HIS A 185 -6.41 -19.23 23.20
CA HIS A 185 -5.02 -18.88 23.38
C HIS A 185 -4.24 -19.18 22.10
N LYS A 186 -3.11 -18.51 21.91
CA LYS A 186 -2.25 -18.78 20.77
C LYS A 186 -1.47 -20.06 21.04
N LEU A 187 -1.43 -20.99 20.09
CA LEU A 187 -0.76 -22.29 20.27
C LEU A 187 0.73 -22.09 20.58
N PHE A 188 1.40 -21.16 19.89
CA PHE A 188 2.80 -20.87 20.19
C PHE A 188 3.03 -20.29 21.60
N ASP A 189 2.05 -19.60 22.19
CA ASP A 189 2.13 -19.07 23.56
C ASP A 189 1.79 -20.17 24.58
N GLU A 190 0.76 -20.97 24.30
CA GLU A 190 0.37 -22.12 25.10
C GLU A 190 1.52 -23.14 25.21
N LEU A 191 2.28 -23.35 24.14
CA LEU A 191 3.46 -24.21 24.14
C LEU A 191 4.56 -23.72 25.09
N ILE A 192 4.84 -22.41 25.10
CA ILE A 192 5.80 -21.84 26.06
C ILE A 192 5.29 -22.04 27.49
N GLU A 193 3.99 -21.80 27.75
CA GLU A 193 3.40 -22.01 29.06
C GLU A 193 3.50 -23.49 29.50
N TYR A 194 3.18 -24.42 28.60
CA TYR A 194 3.30 -25.85 28.83
C TYR A 194 4.73 -26.25 29.20
N LEU A 195 5.72 -25.83 28.41
CA LEU A 195 7.14 -26.11 28.67
C LEU A 195 7.61 -25.50 29.99
N THR A 196 7.15 -24.29 30.33
CA THR A 196 7.47 -23.64 31.61
C THR A 196 6.96 -24.48 32.78
N ASN A 197 5.74 -25.00 32.70
CA ASN A 197 5.16 -25.85 33.74
C ASN A 197 5.78 -27.24 33.78
N ARG A 198 6.31 -27.74 32.66
CA ARG A 198 7.14 -28.95 32.59
C ARG A 198 8.51 -28.74 33.23
N ALA A 199 9.09 -27.54 33.11
CA ALA A 199 10.39 -27.18 33.69
C ALA A 199 10.37 -27.01 35.21
N GLU A 200 9.22 -26.65 35.80
CA GLU A 200 9.08 -26.46 37.25
C GLU A 200 9.54 -27.66 38.07
N PHE A 201 10.60 -27.46 38.86
CA PHE A 201 11.12 -28.41 39.83
C PHE A 201 11.06 -27.82 41.24
N LYS A 202 10.48 -28.58 42.19
CA LYS A 202 10.45 -28.21 43.61
C LYS A 202 11.41 -29.10 44.36
N ALA A 203 12.62 -28.60 44.62
CA ALA A 203 13.59 -29.29 45.47
C ALA A 203 13.04 -29.45 46.89
N THR A 204 13.20 -30.64 47.47
CA THR A 204 12.84 -30.88 48.87
C THR A 204 13.88 -30.26 49.82
N PRO A 205 13.49 -29.75 51.01
CA PRO A 205 14.44 -29.13 51.95
C PRO A 205 15.54 -30.05 52.51
N LEU A 206 15.54 -31.33 52.17
CA LEU A 206 16.49 -32.35 52.62
C LEU A 206 17.45 -32.81 51.50
N SER A 207 17.30 -32.27 50.29
CA SER A 207 18.06 -32.62 49.09
C SER A 207 18.84 -31.38 48.61
N ASP A 208 19.84 -30.96 49.39
CA ASP A 208 20.68 -29.79 49.07
C ASP A 208 21.62 -30.02 47.85
N ASP A 209 21.72 -31.26 47.35
CA ASP A 209 22.59 -31.68 46.23
C ASP A 209 21.83 -32.25 45.00
N GLU A 210 20.50 -32.10 44.90
CA GLU A 210 19.77 -32.56 43.70
C GLU A 210 19.76 -31.49 42.59
N ASP A 211 20.57 -31.72 41.56
CA ASP A 211 20.51 -30.96 40.32
C ASP A 211 19.11 -31.06 39.70
N ASN A 212 18.54 -29.93 39.28
CA ASN A 212 17.22 -29.90 38.65
C ASN A 212 17.25 -30.71 37.33
N PRO A 213 16.50 -31.84 37.22
CA PRO A 213 16.52 -32.67 36.01
C PRO A 213 15.90 -31.96 34.79
N ASN A 214 15.13 -30.89 35.01
CA ASN A 214 14.35 -30.21 33.97
C ASN A 214 15.02 -28.93 33.44
N VAL A 215 16.30 -28.67 33.76
CA VAL A 215 17.03 -27.47 33.30
C VAL A 215 17.00 -27.34 31.78
N HIS A 216 17.15 -28.44 31.06
CA HIS A 216 17.08 -28.45 29.59
C HIS A 216 15.71 -27.98 29.04
N ILE A 217 14.62 -28.20 29.79
CA ILE A 217 13.27 -27.73 29.42
C ILE A 217 13.16 -26.21 29.65
N GLU A 218 13.81 -25.70 30.71
CA GLU A 218 13.89 -24.25 30.97
C GLU A 218 14.68 -23.53 29.88
N GLU A 219 15.82 -24.10 29.48
CA GLU A 219 16.65 -23.59 28.36
C GLU A 219 15.86 -23.59 27.04
N LEU A 220 15.12 -24.66 26.75
CA LEU A 220 14.22 -24.71 25.60
C LEU A 220 13.19 -23.58 25.65
N ALA A 221 12.47 -23.43 26.76
CA ALA A 221 11.43 -22.41 26.90
C ALA A 221 12.00 -20.99 26.68
N GLU A 222 13.19 -20.70 27.19
CA GLU A 222 13.86 -19.41 26.94
C GLU A 222 14.29 -19.23 25.49
N ARG A 223 14.84 -20.28 24.83
CA ARG A 223 15.17 -20.22 23.40
C ARG A 223 13.92 -19.94 22.56
N LEU A 224 12.80 -20.60 22.85
CA LEU A 224 11.53 -20.39 22.13
C LEU A 224 10.98 -18.98 22.38
N ARG A 225 11.03 -18.46 23.62
CA ARG A 225 10.67 -17.06 23.91
C ARG A 225 11.50 -16.07 23.09
N ALA A 226 12.81 -16.32 22.97
CA ALA A 226 13.69 -15.50 22.14
C ALA A 226 13.32 -15.58 20.66
N SER A 227 13.06 -16.79 20.14
CA SER A 227 12.65 -16.99 18.75
C SER A 227 11.31 -16.31 18.44
N ARG A 228 10.32 -16.43 19.33
CA ARG A 228 9.03 -15.73 19.22
C ARG A 228 9.24 -14.22 19.08
N ARG A 229 10.05 -13.61 19.96
CA ARG A 229 10.32 -12.16 19.92
C ARG A 229 10.95 -11.74 18.58
N TYR A 230 11.92 -12.51 18.10
CA TYR A 230 12.60 -12.25 16.84
C TYR A 230 11.63 -12.32 15.65
N VAL A 231 10.90 -13.44 15.51
CA VAL A 231 9.94 -13.66 14.41
C VAL A 231 8.83 -12.61 14.42
N MET A 232 8.27 -12.29 15.59
CA MET A 232 7.24 -11.27 15.72
C MET A 232 7.73 -9.89 15.26
N GLN A 233 8.97 -9.53 15.62
CA GLN A 233 9.55 -8.26 15.18
C GLN A 233 9.77 -8.21 13.66
N GLU A 234 10.20 -9.32 13.08
CA GLU A 234 10.35 -9.46 11.62
C GLU A 234 9.02 -9.27 10.89
N ILE A 235 7.97 -9.98 11.31
CA ILE A 235 6.62 -9.86 10.73
C ILE A 235 6.08 -8.42 10.84
N ILE A 236 6.27 -7.76 11.98
CA ILE A 236 5.85 -6.37 12.18
C ILE A 236 6.58 -5.43 11.20
N ASN A 237 7.89 -5.63 11.03
CA ASN A 237 8.70 -4.82 10.13
C ASN A 237 8.29 -5.03 8.67
N GLU A 238 8.07 -6.27 8.24
CA GLU A 238 7.62 -6.60 6.89
C GLU A 238 6.27 -5.93 6.58
N ARG A 239 5.29 -6.07 7.48
CA ARG A 239 3.97 -5.43 7.35
C ARG A 239 4.07 -3.91 7.30
N ALA A 240 4.97 -3.31 8.08
CA ALA A 240 5.18 -1.86 8.07
C ALA A 240 5.76 -1.37 6.73
N VAL A 241 6.70 -2.13 6.15
CA VAL A 241 7.27 -1.83 4.83
C VAL A 241 6.21 -1.97 3.73
N GLU A 242 5.40 -3.02 3.78
CA GLU A 242 4.34 -3.25 2.80
C GLU A 242 3.26 -2.16 2.86
N LYS A 243 2.82 -1.78 4.06
CA LYS A 243 1.89 -0.66 4.26
C LYS A 243 2.47 0.66 3.73
N ARG A 244 3.77 0.91 3.93
CA ARG A 244 4.42 2.10 3.37
C ARG A 244 4.38 2.09 1.84
N LYS A 245 4.69 0.96 1.21
CA LYS A 245 4.61 0.81 -0.25
C LYS A 245 3.19 1.04 -0.78
N GLN A 246 2.18 0.53 -0.09
CA GLN A 246 0.77 0.76 -0.46
C GLN A 246 0.42 2.25 -0.40
N LEU A 247 0.79 2.94 0.68
CA LEU A 247 0.55 4.38 0.82
C LEU A 247 1.32 5.21 -0.21
N GLU A 248 2.57 4.82 -0.53
CA GLU A 248 3.37 5.45 -1.59
C GLU A 248 2.68 5.27 -2.95
N MET A 249 2.17 4.07 -3.27
CA MET A 249 1.45 3.80 -4.51
C MET A 249 0.10 4.54 -4.59
N GLU A 250 -0.65 4.63 -3.49
CA GLU A 250 -1.87 5.42 -3.41
C GLU A 250 -1.60 6.92 -3.65
N LEU A 251 -0.51 7.44 -3.07
CA LEU A 251 -0.07 8.81 -3.31
C LEU A 251 0.31 9.01 -4.79
N GLU A 252 1.10 8.12 -5.38
CA GLU A 252 1.46 8.17 -6.81
C GLU A 252 0.22 8.16 -7.71
N ASN A 253 -0.79 7.35 -7.39
CA ASN A 253 -2.04 7.29 -8.14
C ASN A 253 -2.89 8.57 -8.00
N GLN A 254 -2.72 9.34 -6.91
CA GLN A 254 -3.40 10.63 -6.73
C GLN A 254 -2.68 11.78 -7.44
N LEU A 255 -1.37 11.66 -7.68
CA LEU A 255 -0.58 12.69 -8.35
C LEU A 255 -0.84 12.73 -9.86
N ALA A 256 -0.64 13.91 -10.45
CA ALA A 256 -0.71 14.09 -11.89
C ALA A 256 0.35 13.23 -12.59
N SER A 257 -0.06 12.44 -13.59
CA SER A 257 0.86 11.62 -14.37
C SER A 257 1.76 12.48 -15.25
N ALA A 258 2.94 11.96 -15.60
CA ALA A 258 3.87 12.67 -16.48
C ALA A 258 3.26 13.01 -17.85
N GLU A 259 2.37 12.15 -18.36
CA GLU A 259 1.65 12.38 -19.61
C GLU A 259 0.66 13.54 -19.49
N GLU A 260 -0.15 13.57 -18.43
CA GLU A 260 -1.09 14.67 -18.16
C GLU A 260 -0.36 16.00 -18.02
N ILE A 261 0.78 16.04 -17.32
CA ILE A 261 1.61 17.24 -17.16
C ILE A 261 2.11 17.74 -18.52
N VAL A 262 2.55 16.83 -19.39
CA VAL A 262 3.04 17.19 -20.74
C VAL A 262 1.90 17.68 -21.63
N MET A 263 0.73 17.02 -21.59
CA MET A 263 -0.45 17.42 -22.36
C MET A 263 -1.04 18.75 -21.90
N ALA A 264 -0.84 19.14 -20.63
CA ALA A 264 -1.30 20.41 -20.08
C ALA A 264 -0.39 21.61 -20.44
N ALA A 265 0.85 21.38 -20.87
CA ALA A 265 1.82 22.43 -21.16
C ALA A 265 1.38 23.43 -22.26
N PRO A 266 0.76 23.02 -23.38
CA PRO A 266 0.23 23.94 -24.38
C PRO A 266 -0.90 24.82 -23.82
N HIS A 267 -1.80 24.25 -23.02
CA HIS A 267 -2.90 25.00 -22.39
C HIS A 267 -2.38 26.08 -21.44
N PHE A 268 -1.29 25.81 -20.72
CA PHE A 268 -0.62 26.82 -19.90
C PHE A 268 -0.04 27.95 -20.74
N THR A 269 0.67 27.61 -21.82
CA THR A 269 1.33 28.57 -22.71
C THR A 269 0.32 29.47 -23.44
N GLU A 270 -0.71 28.86 -24.04
CA GLU A 270 -1.77 29.58 -24.72
C GLU A 270 -2.61 30.42 -23.74
N GLY A 271 -2.97 29.83 -22.60
CA GLY A 271 -3.71 30.49 -21.52
C GLY A 271 -2.99 31.74 -21.00
N MET A 272 -1.67 31.66 -20.78
CA MET A 272 -0.87 32.82 -20.40
C MET A 272 -0.93 33.93 -21.47
N SER A 273 -0.88 33.57 -22.75
CA SER A 273 -0.98 34.54 -23.84
C SER A 273 -2.35 35.25 -23.86
N PHE A 274 -3.44 34.52 -23.57
CA PHE A 274 -4.79 35.07 -23.47
C PHE A 274 -4.95 35.94 -22.22
N PHE A 275 -4.41 35.52 -21.08
CA PHE A 275 -4.42 36.29 -19.83
C PHE A 275 -3.78 37.68 -20.03
N VAL A 276 -2.63 37.75 -20.71
CA VAL A 276 -1.96 39.04 -21.00
C VAL A 276 -2.79 39.92 -21.93
N LYS A 277 -3.48 39.33 -22.91
CA LYS A 277 -4.37 40.06 -23.82
C LYS A 277 -5.61 40.58 -23.10
N GLU A 278 -6.20 39.79 -22.19
CA GLU A 278 -7.38 40.15 -21.41
C GLU A 278 -7.06 41.29 -20.42
N LYS A 279 -5.91 41.22 -19.74
CA LYS A 279 -5.43 42.31 -18.88
C LYS A 279 -5.29 43.64 -19.62
N ARG A 280 -5.02 43.61 -20.93
CA ARG A 280 -4.94 44.80 -21.81
C ARG A 280 -6.27 45.19 -22.45
N TYR A 281 -7.30 44.34 -22.37
CA TYR A 281 -8.60 44.55 -23.02
C TYR A 281 -9.23 45.86 -22.56
N ASN A 282 -9.36 46.05 -21.24
CA ASN A 282 -10.00 47.24 -20.66
C ASN A 282 -9.29 48.55 -21.06
N ILE A 283 -7.95 48.56 -21.06
CA ILE A 283 -7.16 49.74 -21.42
C ILE A 283 -7.36 50.10 -22.90
N LYS A 284 -7.29 49.10 -23.79
CA LYS A 284 -7.49 49.31 -25.23
C LYS A 284 -8.91 49.72 -25.55
N TYR A 285 -9.90 49.08 -24.91
CA TYR A 285 -11.31 49.43 -25.05
C TYR A 285 -11.55 50.89 -24.66
N LEU A 286 -11.05 51.32 -23.48
CA LEU A 286 -11.16 52.70 -23.01
C LEU A 286 -10.47 53.70 -23.93
N ALA A 287 -9.30 53.35 -24.49
CA ALA A 287 -8.60 54.23 -25.43
C ALA A 287 -9.40 54.46 -26.72
N VAL A 288 -9.99 53.40 -27.29
CA VAL A 288 -10.85 53.48 -28.48
C VAL A 288 -12.14 54.26 -28.16
N GLU A 289 -12.71 54.03 -26.98
CA GLU A 289 -13.89 54.74 -26.51
C GLU A 289 -13.62 56.24 -26.34
N LYS A 290 -12.46 56.60 -25.79
CA LYS A 290 -12.00 57.99 -25.65
C LYS A 290 -11.90 58.65 -27.03
N ILE A 291 -11.24 58.01 -28.01
CA ILE A 291 -11.14 58.53 -29.38
C ILE A 291 -12.53 58.75 -29.99
N ARG A 292 -13.43 57.76 -29.84
CA ARG A 292 -14.81 57.86 -30.35
C ARG A 292 -15.54 59.05 -29.75
N VAL A 293 -15.52 59.19 -28.42
CA VAL A 293 -16.22 60.28 -27.72
C VAL A 293 -15.61 61.64 -28.07
N THR A 294 -14.28 61.73 -28.15
CA THR A 294 -13.58 62.96 -28.58
C THR A 294 -13.96 63.37 -30.01
N LEU A 295 -14.03 62.42 -30.95
CA LEU A 295 -14.46 62.69 -32.32
C LEU A 295 -15.91 63.20 -32.37
N GLN A 296 -16.80 62.60 -31.57
CA GLN A 296 -18.19 63.04 -31.50
C GLN A 296 -18.34 64.44 -30.91
N LEU A 297 -17.60 64.71 -29.84
CA LEU A 297 -17.61 66.00 -29.17
C LEU A 297 -17.02 67.11 -30.06
N LEU A 298 -15.91 66.84 -30.75
CA LEU A 298 -15.27 67.80 -31.64
C LEU A 298 -16.19 68.20 -32.80
N GLY A 299 -16.83 67.24 -33.47
CA GLY A 299 -17.77 67.56 -34.54
C GLY A 299 -19.03 68.28 -34.05
N SER A 300 -19.52 67.97 -32.84
CA SER A 300 -20.66 68.66 -32.23
C SER A 300 -20.32 70.12 -31.87
N ILE A 301 -19.13 70.37 -31.33
CA ILE A 301 -18.63 71.72 -31.05
C ILE A 301 -18.47 72.50 -32.36
N THR A 302 -17.86 71.90 -33.38
CA THR A 302 -17.73 72.55 -34.70
C THR A 302 -19.10 72.94 -35.26
N GLY A 303 -20.09 72.04 -35.24
CA GLY A 303 -21.45 72.33 -35.67
C GLY A 303 -22.10 73.49 -34.88
N ALA A 304 -21.94 73.51 -33.56
CA ALA A 304 -22.45 74.58 -32.70
C ALA A 304 -21.79 75.94 -32.98
N VAL A 305 -20.48 75.96 -33.22
CA VAL A 305 -19.74 77.20 -33.57
C VAL A 305 -20.24 77.76 -34.90
N TYR A 306 -20.40 76.93 -35.93
CA TYR A 306 -20.92 77.38 -37.23
C TYR A 306 -22.37 77.88 -37.15
N PHE A 307 -23.20 77.27 -36.30
CA PHE A 307 -24.54 77.77 -36.03
C PHE A 307 -24.53 79.16 -35.39
N LEU A 308 -23.69 79.37 -34.37
CA LEU A 308 -23.57 80.67 -33.70
C LEU A 308 -23.03 81.76 -34.63
N LEU A 309 -22.02 81.45 -35.45
CA LEU A 309 -21.49 82.39 -36.45
C LEU A 309 -22.56 82.81 -37.47
N GLY A 310 -23.35 81.85 -37.96
CA GLY A 310 -24.47 82.12 -38.87
C GLY A 310 -25.59 82.93 -38.22
N PHE A 311 -25.89 82.72 -36.94
CA PHE A 311 -26.87 83.52 -36.19
C PHE A 311 -26.41 84.97 -36.00
N MET A 312 -25.12 85.19 -35.76
CA MET A 312 -24.54 86.53 -35.59
C MET A 312 -24.27 87.25 -36.92
N GLY A 313 -24.43 86.59 -38.07
CA GLY A 313 -24.14 87.15 -39.39
C GLY A 313 -22.65 87.47 -39.60
N VAL A 314 -21.76 86.78 -38.88
CA VAL A 314 -20.32 87.03 -38.93
C VAL A 314 -19.72 86.27 -40.12
N TRP A 315 -18.75 86.89 -40.80
CA TRP A 315 -18.03 86.30 -41.95
C TRP A 315 -18.91 85.96 -43.18
N GLY A 316 -20.08 86.59 -43.32
CA GLY A 316 -20.95 86.39 -44.49
C GLY A 316 -21.69 85.05 -44.50
N ILE A 317 -21.70 84.32 -43.37
CA ILE A 317 -22.46 83.08 -43.21
C ILE A 317 -23.91 83.46 -42.88
N GLY A 318 -24.87 83.02 -43.71
CA GLY A 318 -26.29 83.18 -43.41
C GLY A 318 -26.74 82.25 -42.29
N TRP A 319 -27.78 82.64 -41.55
CA TRP A 319 -28.35 81.81 -40.48
C TRP A 319 -28.80 80.43 -40.98
N ILE A 320 -29.36 80.36 -42.19
CA ILE A 320 -29.78 79.10 -42.83
C ILE A 320 -28.57 78.20 -43.11
N ASP A 321 -27.46 78.76 -43.60
CA ASP A 321 -26.25 78.00 -43.90
C ASP A 321 -25.62 77.44 -42.61
N GLY A 322 -25.56 78.24 -41.54
CA GLY A 322 -25.11 77.79 -40.23
C GLY A 322 -25.97 76.65 -39.64
N LEU A 323 -27.29 76.71 -39.85
CA LEU A 323 -28.23 75.66 -39.43
C LEU A 323 -28.02 74.37 -40.22
N VAL A 324 -27.86 74.46 -41.54
CA VAL A 324 -27.58 73.30 -42.41
C VAL A 324 -26.26 72.63 -42.02
N VAL A 325 -25.18 73.41 -41.83
CA VAL A 325 -23.87 72.87 -41.42
C VAL A 325 -23.97 72.18 -40.07
N CYS A 326 -24.69 72.76 -39.10
CA CYS A 326 -24.91 72.13 -37.79
C CYS A 326 -25.65 70.78 -37.92
N ALA A 327 -26.74 70.74 -38.70
CA ALA A 327 -27.49 69.51 -38.94
C ALA A 327 -26.65 68.42 -39.62
N VAL A 328 -25.87 68.79 -40.65
CA VAL A 328 -24.95 67.87 -41.34
C VAL A 328 -23.87 67.35 -40.40
N MET A 329 -23.28 68.21 -39.56
CA MET A 329 -22.25 67.80 -38.60
C MET A 329 -22.79 66.86 -37.52
N LEU A 330 -24.02 67.06 -37.04
CA LEU A 330 -24.66 66.15 -36.08
C LEU A 330 -24.91 64.76 -36.70
N ILE A 331 -25.34 64.71 -37.96
CA ILE A 331 -25.53 63.44 -38.69
C ILE A 331 -24.17 62.77 -38.96
N PHE A 332 -23.17 63.53 -39.42
CA PHE A 332 -21.84 63.03 -39.70
C PHE A 332 -21.18 62.42 -38.45
N VAL A 333 -21.25 63.13 -37.32
CA VAL A 333 -20.74 62.67 -36.02
C VAL A 333 -21.40 61.35 -35.58
N ARG A 334 -22.72 61.22 -35.76
CA ARG A 334 -23.45 59.99 -35.44
C ARG A 334 -22.99 58.81 -36.28
N ILE A 335 -22.64 59.03 -37.54
CA ILE A 335 -22.18 57.98 -38.47
C ILE A 335 -20.70 57.65 -38.23
N ALA A 336 -19.82 58.64 -38.27
CA ALA A 336 -18.38 58.49 -38.10
C ALA A 336 -18.00 58.01 -36.70
N GLY A 337 -18.70 58.49 -35.68
CA GLY A 337 -18.55 58.05 -34.29
C GLY A 337 -19.36 56.81 -33.94
N SER A 338 -19.96 56.09 -34.89
CA SER A 338 -20.71 54.87 -34.59
C SER A 338 -19.79 53.71 -34.22
N ARG A 339 -20.23 52.86 -33.29
CA ARG A 339 -19.49 51.65 -32.90
C ARG A 339 -19.23 50.70 -34.08
N LYS A 340 -20.09 50.73 -35.11
CA LYS A 340 -19.93 49.92 -36.33
C LYS A 340 -18.70 50.33 -37.14
N GLN A 341 -18.44 51.63 -37.28
CA GLN A 341 -17.27 52.14 -38.03
C GLN A 341 -15.96 51.86 -37.29
N LEU A 342 -15.98 51.88 -35.96
CA LEU A 342 -14.79 51.62 -35.14
C LEU A 342 -14.64 50.15 -34.72
N LYS A 343 -15.49 49.24 -35.21
CA LYS A 343 -15.50 47.82 -34.80
C LYS A 343 -14.13 47.16 -34.93
N PHE A 344 -13.37 47.50 -35.99
CA PHE A 344 -12.03 46.97 -36.24
C PHE A 344 -11.00 47.38 -35.17
N PHE A 345 -11.20 48.51 -34.49
CA PHE A 345 -10.28 48.99 -33.46
C PHE A 345 -10.62 48.47 -32.05
N TYR A 346 -11.85 48.00 -31.82
CA TYR A 346 -12.21 47.40 -30.55
C TYR A 346 -11.45 46.08 -30.35
N PRO A 347 -10.91 45.83 -29.14
CA PRO A 347 -10.28 44.54 -28.85
C PRO A 347 -11.32 43.42 -28.94
N THR A 348 -10.89 42.24 -29.40
CA THR A 348 -11.70 41.02 -29.40
C THR A 348 -11.82 40.51 -27.96
N ASP A 349 -13.04 40.13 -27.57
CA ASP A 349 -13.28 39.42 -26.31
C ASP A 349 -12.69 38.01 -26.44
N ILE A 350 -11.87 37.63 -25.46
CA ILE A 350 -11.11 36.37 -25.43
C ILE A 350 -11.28 35.64 -24.09
N SER A 351 -12.23 36.09 -23.25
CA SER A 351 -12.43 35.52 -21.92
C SER A 351 -12.85 34.04 -22.00
N LYS A 352 -13.54 33.64 -23.07
CA LYS A 352 -13.93 32.25 -23.29
C LYS A 352 -12.73 31.34 -23.57
N GLU A 353 -11.85 31.76 -24.48
CA GLU A 353 -10.64 31.00 -24.82
C GLU A 353 -9.68 30.91 -23.63
N LEU A 354 -9.60 31.97 -22.81
CA LEU A 354 -8.87 31.94 -21.55
C LEU A 354 -9.47 30.93 -20.57
N GLU A 355 -10.79 30.95 -20.38
CA GLU A 355 -11.49 30.03 -19.48
C GLU A 355 -11.27 28.56 -19.88
N GLU A 356 -11.36 28.24 -21.17
CA GLU A 356 -11.12 26.90 -21.70
C GLU A 356 -9.69 26.43 -21.40
N CYS A 357 -8.68 27.26 -21.68
CA CYS A 357 -7.27 26.91 -21.43
C CYS A 357 -6.95 26.82 -19.93
N SER A 358 -7.45 27.77 -19.13
CA SER A 358 -7.24 27.81 -17.68
C SER A 358 -7.89 26.61 -17.00
N THR A 359 -9.11 26.24 -17.39
CA THR A 359 -9.81 25.08 -16.81
C THR A 359 -9.09 23.78 -17.16
N ALA A 360 -8.63 23.63 -18.40
CA ALA A 360 -7.84 22.46 -18.82
C ALA A 360 -6.56 22.32 -17.99
N PHE A 361 -5.81 23.40 -17.79
CA PHE A 361 -4.60 23.36 -16.96
C PHE A 361 -4.90 23.14 -15.47
N ILE A 362 -5.93 23.80 -14.92
CA ILE A 362 -6.36 23.67 -13.52
C ILE A 362 -6.68 22.22 -13.16
N SER A 363 -7.29 21.47 -14.08
CA SER A 363 -7.64 20.06 -13.87
C SER A 363 -6.41 19.19 -13.54
N VAL A 364 -5.26 19.51 -14.13
CA VAL A 364 -3.98 18.82 -13.89
C VAL A 364 -3.23 19.45 -12.72
N MET A 365 -3.17 20.78 -12.66
CA MET A 365 -2.50 21.53 -11.59
C MET A 365 -3.00 21.14 -10.19
N ARG A 366 -4.29 20.83 -10.05
CA ARG A 366 -4.88 20.40 -8.78
C ARG A 366 -4.22 19.15 -8.20
N ASN A 367 -3.83 18.23 -9.08
CA ASN A 367 -3.25 16.94 -8.73
C ASN A 367 -1.70 16.96 -8.74
N MET A 368 -1.07 18.08 -9.12
CA MET A 368 0.39 18.18 -9.09
C MET A 368 0.89 18.28 -7.64
N SER A 369 2.01 17.64 -7.31
CA SER A 369 2.77 17.93 -6.10
C SER A 369 3.53 19.26 -6.20
N GLN A 370 4.06 19.76 -5.08
CA GLN A 370 4.92 20.94 -5.03
C GLN A 370 6.09 20.83 -6.03
N GLU A 371 6.82 19.71 -5.99
CA GLU A 371 7.95 19.45 -6.88
C GLU A 371 7.54 19.38 -8.36
N GLN A 372 6.41 18.72 -8.67
CA GLN A 372 5.91 18.62 -10.05
C GLN A 372 5.57 19.99 -10.62
N LEU A 373 4.88 20.84 -9.85
CA LEU A 373 4.52 22.19 -10.27
C LEU A 373 5.76 23.07 -10.42
N GLU A 374 6.72 22.99 -9.50
CA GLU A 374 7.98 23.73 -9.59
C GLU A 374 8.78 23.33 -10.83
N HIS A 375 8.98 22.04 -11.06
CA HIS A 375 9.65 21.53 -12.27
C HIS A 375 8.92 21.94 -13.55
N PHE A 376 7.59 21.88 -13.55
CA PHE A 376 6.78 22.36 -14.67
C PHE A 376 7.06 23.84 -14.95
N LEU A 377 6.98 24.70 -13.94
CA LEU A 377 7.19 26.15 -14.09
C LEU A 377 8.62 26.48 -14.54
N VAL A 378 9.63 25.82 -13.97
CA VAL A 378 11.04 25.99 -14.41
C VAL A 378 11.19 25.62 -15.89
N ARG A 379 10.51 24.57 -16.35
CA ARG A 379 10.49 24.20 -17.77
C ARG A 379 9.78 25.26 -18.61
N GLN A 380 8.62 25.75 -18.16
CA GLN A 380 7.87 26.81 -18.84
C GLN A 380 8.66 28.12 -18.98
N ILE A 381 9.45 28.49 -17.96
CA ILE A 381 10.32 29.69 -17.97
C ILE A 381 11.43 29.57 -19.02
N LYS A 382 11.92 28.35 -19.28
CA LYS A 382 12.99 28.09 -20.26
C LYS A 382 12.48 27.98 -21.70
N LEU A 383 11.17 27.84 -21.91
CA LEU A 383 10.58 27.71 -23.26
C LEU A 383 10.65 29.04 -24.02
N GLU A 384 11.09 28.98 -25.27
CA GLU A 384 11.23 30.16 -26.15
C GLU A 384 9.88 30.86 -26.38
N GLU A 385 8.80 30.10 -26.52
CA GLU A 385 7.44 30.62 -26.75
C GLU A 385 6.96 31.53 -25.61
N ASN A 386 7.41 31.25 -24.39
CA ASN A 386 7.04 31.97 -23.17
C ASN A 386 7.92 33.20 -22.90
N GLN A 387 9.03 33.39 -23.64
CA GLN A 387 9.97 34.50 -23.41
C GLN A 387 9.28 35.88 -23.42
N LYS A 388 8.26 36.06 -24.26
CA LYS A 388 7.51 37.32 -24.37
C LYS A 388 6.65 37.64 -23.14
N TYR A 389 6.38 36.64 -22.29
CA TYR A 389 5.43 36.71 -21.19
C TYR A 389 6.02 36.22 -19.85
N LEU A 390 7.34 36.04 -19.73
CA LEU A 390 7.99 35.49 -18.53
C LEU A 390 7.58 36.19 -17.23
N SER A 391 7.52 37.52 -17.24
CA SER A 391 7.13 38.31 -16.06
C SER A 391 5.69 38.07 -15.60
N MET A 392 4.87 37.43 -16.45
CA MET A 392 3.47 37.15 -16.18
C MET A 392 3.23 35.73 -15.69
N ILE A 393 4.23 34.84 -15.72
CA ILE A 393 4.12 33.46 -15.24
C ILE A 393 3.63 33.41 -13.78
N PRO A 394 4.25 34.12 -12.81
CA PRO A 394 3.80 34.07 -11.42
C PRO A 394 2.41 34.67 -11.22
N GLU A 395 2.09 35.75 -11.94
CA GLU A 395 0.76 36.36 -11.91
C GLU A 395 -0.30 35.43 -12.49
N PHE A 396 0.03 34.68 -13.54
CA PHE A 396 -0.89 33.73 -14.17
C PHE A 396 -1.16 32.54 -13.26
N VAL A 397 -0.16 32.03 -12.53
CA VAL A 397 -0.36 30.98 -11.50
C VAL A 397 -1.28 31.50 -10.37
N LYS A 398 -1.07 32.74 -9.90
CA LYS A 398 -1.97 33.39 -8.93
C LYS A 398 -3.40 33.49 -9.47
N TYR A 399 -3.56 33.82 -10.75
CA TYR A 399 -4.86 33.86 -11.42
C TYR A 399 -5.52 32.48 -11.48
N LEU A 400 -4.79 31.44 -11.91
CA LEU A 400 -5.28 30.06 -11.99
C LEU A 400 -5.79 29.56 -10.64
N TYR A 401 -5.05 29.81 -9.56
CA TYR A 401 -5.50 29.50 -8.20
C TYR A 401 -6.75 30.30 -7.79
N ALA A 402 -6.85 31.57 -8.20
CA ALA A 402 -7.99 32.41 -7.87
C ALA A 402 -9.29 31.94 -8.55
N VAL A 403 -9.22 31.45 -9.79
CA VAL A 403 -10.39 31.00 -10.56
C VAL A 403 -10.71 29.50 -10.41
N MET A 404 -9.82 28.74 -9.74
CA MET A 404 -10.01 27.32 -9.50
C MET A 404 -11.26 27.02 -8.64
N PRO A 405 -12.12 26.06 -9.07
CA PRO A 405 -13.22 25.57 -8.26
C PRO A 405 -12.69 24.67 -7.14
N ASP A 406 -13.25 24.81 -5.94
CA ASP A 406 -12.94 24.00 -4.75
C ASP A 406 -11.43 23.85 -4.42
N ARG A 407 -10.80 24.97 -4.01
CA ARG A 407 -9.38 25.06 -3.68
C ARG A 407 -8.91 24.12 -2.56
N LYS A 408 -9.84 23.54 -1.78
CA LYS A 408 -9.51 22.57 -0.72
C LYS A 408 -9.17 21.19 -1.28
N SER A 409 -9.51 20.92 -2.53
CA SER A 409 -9.24 19.65 -3.22
C SER A 409 -7.86 19.61 -3.89
N MET A 410 -7.04 20.64 -3.71
CA MET A 410 -5.69 20.72 -4.26
C MET A 410 -4.70 19.92 -3.40
N MET A 411 -3.81 19.17 -4.05
CA MET A 411 -2.77 18.39 -3.38
C MET A 411 -1.73 19.27 -2.67
N ILE A 412 -1.46 20.46 -3.21
CA ILE A 412 -0.54 21.44 -2.65
C ILE A 412 -1.29 22.35 -1.68
N SER A 413 -0.70 22.60 -0.51
CA SER A 413 -1.20 23.60 0.44
C SER A 413 -1.00 25.03 -0.06
N VAL A 414 -1.68 26.00 0.55
CA VAL A 414 -1.56 27.42 0.16
C VAL A 414 -0.15 27.97 0.43
N ASP A 415 0.49 27.51 1.50
CA ASP A 415 1.84 27.95 1.88
C ASP A 415 2.87 27.40 0.89
N GLU A 416 2.78 26.11 0.53
CA GLU A 416 3.64 25.49 -0.49
C GLU A 416 3.43 26.11 -1.88
N LEU A 417 2.18 26.42 -2.27
CA LEU A 417 1.92 27.11 -3.53
C LEU A 417 2.53 28.52 -3.54
N THR A 418 2.51 29.21 -2.40
CA THR A 418 3.12 30.53 -2.26
C THR A 418 4.63 30.44 -2.43
N GLU A 419 5.28 29.44 -1.82
CA GLU A 419 6.71 29.17 -1.99
C GLU A 419 7.07 28.88 -3.46
N VAL A 420 6.30 28.02 -4.14
CA VAL A 420 6.51 27.71 -5.57
C VAL A 420 6.40 28.97 -6.44
N VAL A 421 5.44 29.83 -6.14
CA VAL A 421 5.25 31.10 -6.85
C VAL A 421 6.42 32.07 -6.59
N GLU A 422 6.89 32.20 -5.36
CA GLU A 422 8.07 33.02 -5.02
C GLU A 422 9.34 32.48 -5.70
N ASN A 423 9.56 31.17 -5.70
CA ASN A 423 10.66 30.53 -6.42
C ASN A 423 10.58 30.80 -7.93
N SER A 424 9.36 30.76 -8.50
CA SER A 424 9.14 31.09 -9.91
C SER A 424 9.46 32.57 -10.22
N GLU A 425 9.14 33.50 -9.31
CA GLU A 425 9.50 34.93 -9.45
C GLU A 425 11.02 35.12 -9.46
N ILE A 426 11.74 34.41 -8.59
CA ILE A 426 13.21 34.41 -8.55
C ILE A 426 13.80 33.88 -9.85
N GLU A 427 13.28 32.75 -10.34
CA GLU A 427 13.81 32.10 -11.55
C GLU A 427 13.53 32.92 -12.82
N VAL A 428 12.33 33.52 -12.92
CA VAL A 428 12.01 34.51 -13.97
C VAL A 428 12.99 35.68 -13.92
N ALA A 429 13.28 36.23 -12.73
CA ALA A 429 14.20 37.36 -12.59
C ALA A 429 15.64 36.99 -12.99
N LYS A 430 16.09 35.76 -12.71
CA LYS A 430 17.39 35.27 -13.19
C LYS A 430 17.42 35.17 -14.72
N GLN A 431 16.39 34.59 -15.33
CA GLN A 431 16.31 34.40 -16.77
C GLN A 431 16.30 35.74 -17.52
N LEU A 432 15.60 36.74 -17.00
CA LEU A 432 15.57 38.10 -17.57
C LEU A 432 16.89 38.87 -17.41
N ARG A 433 17.72 38.54 -16.41
CA ARG A 433 19.05 39.15 -16.21
C ARG A 433 20.15 38.50 -17.05
N GLY A 434 19.93 37.26 -17.49
CA GLY A 434 20.86 36.51 -18.34
C GLY A 434 20.68 36.76 -19.84
N GLN A 435 19.62 37.47 -20.23
CA GLN A 435 19.43 38.06 -21.56
C GLN A 435 20.00 39.48 -21.59
#